data_AF-A0A2W6SYK5-F1
#
_entry.id   AF-A0A2W6SYK5-F1
#
_cell.length_a   1.000
_cell.length_b   1.000
_cell.length_c   1.000
_cell.angle_alpha   90.00
_cell.angle_beta   90.00
_cell.angle_gamma   90.00
#
_symmetry.space_group_name_H-M   'P 1'
#
loop_
_entity.id
_entity.type
_entity.pdbx_description
1 polymer ?
#
loop_
_entity_poly.entity_id
_entity_poly.type
_entity_poly.pdbx_seq_one_letter_code
_entity_poly.pdbx_strand_id
1 'polypeptide(L)' 'MKITNKKQLPKSETILKTAQKQMEVGEIDYLDWVILTNQAVKTKVDYIDNLERLNQIGAELNFLLSK' A
#
# COMPACT_ATOMS: atom_id res chain seq x y z
N MET A 1 -0.06 -0.51 -16.53
CA MET A 1 0.23 -0.03 -15.15
C MET A 1 -0.85 -0.34 -14.10
N LYS A 2 -2.07 -0.80 -14.45
CA LYS A 2 -3.16 -1.07 -13.46
C LYS A 2 -3.02 -2.37 -12.63
N ILE A 3 -2.13 -3.28 -13.01
CA ILE A 3 -2.03 -4.63 -12.41
C ILE A 3 -0.99 -4.66 -11.27
N THR A 4 -0.06 -3.70 -11.22
CA THR A 4 1.06 -3.70 -10.28
C THR A 4 0.64 -3.32 -8.86
N ASN A 5 -0.20 -2.28 -8.70
CA ASN A 5 -0.55 -1.74 -7.38
C ASN A 5 -1.46 -2.66 -6.57
N LYS A 6 -2.40 -3.37 -7.23
CA LYS A 6 -3.24 -4.37 -6.54
C LYS A 6 -2.45 -5.56 -6.01
N LYS A 7 -1.35 -5.95 -6.67
CA LYS A 7 -0.46 -7.03 -6.21
C LYS A 7 0.43 -6.62 -5.04
N GLN A 8 0.64 -5.33 -4.82
CA GLN A 8 1.46 -4.82 -3.73
C GLN A 8 0.73 -4.81 -2.37
N LEU A 9 -0.61 -4.76 -2.36
CA LEU A 9 -1.40 -4.83 -1.13
C LEU A 9 -1.29 -6.19 -0.41
N PRO A 10 -1.50 -7.35 -1.06
CA PRO A 10 -1.25 -8.65 -0.42
C PRO A 10 0.19 -8.82 0.05
N LYS A 11 1.15 -8.22 -0.69
CA LYS A 11 2.56 -8.25 -0.32
C LYS A 11 2.83 -7.43 0.94
N SER A 12 2.23 -6.25 1.11
CA SER A 12 2.40 -5.44 2.32
C SER A 12 1.76 -6.10 3.55
N GLU A 13 0.63 -6.80 3.39
CA GLU A 13 0.05 -7.62 4.46
C GLU A 13 0.95 -8.80 4.85
N THR A 14 1.58 -9.44 3.86
CA THR A 14 2.54 -10.52 4.12
C THR A 14 3.74 -9.99 4.89
N ILE A 15 4.29 -8.83 4.51
CA ILE A 15 5.41 -8.18 5.23
C ILE A 15 5.02 -7.90 6.69
N LEU A 16 3.84 -7.35 6.95
CA LEU A 16 3.39 -7.06 8.32
C LEU A 16 3.26 -8.34 9.15
N LYS A 17 2.62 -9.38 8.60
CA LYS A 17 2.43 -10.66 9.31
C LYS A 17 3.77 -11.33 9.62
N THR A 18 4.69 -11.33 8.65
CA THR A 18 6.02 -11.92 8.84
C THR A 18 6.81 -11.11 9.85
N ALA A 19 6.90 -9.79 9.72
CA ALA A 19 7.63 -8.93 10.66
C ALA A 19 7.11 -9.09 12.10
N GLN A 20 5.79 -9.15 12.29
CA GLN A 20 5.19 -9.39 13.61
C GLN A 20 5.65 -10.74 14.19
N LYS A 21 5.56 -11.82 13.40
CA LYS A 21 5.98 -13.15 13.85
C LYS A 21 7.47 -13.17 14.20
N GLN A 22 8.31 -12.57 13.36
CA GLN A 22 9.76 -12.54 13.57
C GLN A 22 10.12 -11.77 14.83
N MET A 23 9.44 -10.66 15.10
CA MET A 23 9.61 -9.89 16.33
C MET A 23 9.21 -10.74 17.55
N GLU A 24 8.05 -11.40 17.52
CA GLU A 24 7.54 -12.21 18.64
C GLU A 24 8.48 -13.36 19.01
N VAL A 25 9.16 -13.96 18.04
CA VAL A 25 10.14 -15.03 18.28
C VAL A 25 11.56 -14.51 18.51
N GLY A 26 11.78 -13.19 18.47
CA GLY A 26 13.08 -12.55 18.67
C GLY A 26 14.06 -12.70 17.49
N GLU A 27 13.56 -13.04 16.29
CA GLU A 27 14.36 -13.10 15.06
C GLU A 27 14.75 -11.71 14.54
N ILE A 28 13.94 -10.68 14.81
CA ILE A 28 14.24 -9.28 14.50
C ILE A 28 14.04 -8.40 15.74
N ASP A 29 14.71 -7.26 15.78
CA ASP A 29 14.55 -6.28 16.85
C ASP A 29 13.39 -5.28 16.59
N TYR A 30 13.17 -4.39 17.55
CA TYR A 30 12.12 -3.36 17.45
C TYR A 30 12.34 -2.36 16.33
N LEU A 31 13.59 -2.00 16.05
CA LEU A 31 13.88 -1.07 14.97
C LEU A 31 13.56 -1.69 13.61
N ASP A 32 13.95 -2.95 13.40
CA ASP A 32 13.65 -3.70 12.18
C ASP A 32 12.14 -3.86 11.98
N TRP A 33 11.40 -4.21 13.04
CA TRP A 33 9.95 -4.30 12.98
C TRP A 33 9.29 -2.96 12.59
N VAL A 34 9.75 -1.84 13.17
CA VAL A 34 9.26 -0.49 12.82
C VAL A 34 9.53 -0.17 11.35
N ILE A 35 10.73 -0.48 10.84
CA ILE A 35 11.11 -0.24 9.45
C ILE A 35 10.20 -1.02 8.49
N LEU A 36 10.03 -2.33 8.72
CA LEU A 36 9.18 -3.18 7.89
C LEU A 36 7.70 -2.74 7.94
N THR A 37 7.22 -2.36 9.12
CA THR A 37 5.86 -1.83 9.31
C THR A 37 5.66 -0.54 8.53
N ASN A 38 6.59 0.41 8.63
CA ASN A 38 6.51 1.68 7.89
C ASN A 38 6.53 1.47 6.38
N GLN A 39 7.35 0.55 5.86
CA GLN A 39 7.37 0.23 4.42
C GLN A 39 6.05 -0.36 3.93
N ALA A 40 5.45 -1.26 4.72
CA ALA A 40 4.16 -1.85 4.40
C ALA A 40 3.02 -0.82 4.46
N VAL A 41 3.01 0.07 5.45
CA VAL A 41 2.04 1.18 5.56
C VAL A 41 2.17 2.13 4.38
N LYS A 42 3.40 2.54 4.03
CA LYS A 42 3.64 3.41 2.87
C LYS A 42 3.08 2.82 1.59
N THR A 43 3.30 1.52 1.36
CA THR A 43 2.76 0.81 0.19
C THR A 43 1.22 0.89 0.13
N LYS A 44 0.54 0.84 1.27
CA LYS A 44 -0.93 0.97 1.35
C LYS A 44 -1.39 2.41 1.07
N VAL A 45 -0.68 3.41 1.60
CA VAL A 45 -0.95 4.83 1.31
C VAL A 45 -0.78 5.13 -0.17
N ASP A 46 0.34 4.72 -0.76
CA ASP A 46 0.62 4.91 -2.20
C ASP A 46 -0.49 4.29 -3.09
N TYR A 47 -1.07 3.17 -2.66
CA TYR A 47 -2.21 2.57 -3.35
C TYR A 47 -3.47 3.46 -3.29
N ILE A 48 -3.79 3.99 -2.11
CA ILE A 48 -4.96 4.84 -1.88
C ILE A 48 -4.84 6.13 -2.70
N ASP A 49 -3.68 6.79 -2.67
CA ASP A 49 -3.44 8.03 -3.44
C ASP A 49 -3.62 7.81 -4.95
N ASN A 50 -3.16 6.67 -5.46
CA ASN A 50 -3.34 6.31 -6.86
C ASN A 50 -4.80 6.02 -7.22
N LEU A 51 -5.57 5.43 -6.30
CA LEU A 51 -6.99 5.19 -6.49
C LEU A 51 -7.76 6.53 -6.50
N GLU A 52 -7.43 7.43 -5.58
CA GLU A 52 -8.01 8.78 -5.55
C GLU A 52 -7.73 9.54 -6.85
N ARG A 53 -6.48 9.55 -7.32
CA ARG A 53 -6.11 10.17 -8.59
C ARG A 53 -6.91 9.59 -9.76
N LEU A 54 -7.12 8.28 -9.78
CA LEU A 54 -7.94 7.64 -10.82
C LEU A 54 -9.38 8.12 -10.79
N ASN A 55 -9.97 8.27 -9.60
CA ASN A 55 -11.32 8.78 -9.43
C ASN A 55 -11.43 10.24 -9.88
N GLN A 56 -10.44 11.08 -9.55
CA GLN A 56 -10.40 12.48 -10.00
C GLN A 56 -10.34 12.58 -11.53
N ILE A 57 -9.48 11.79 -12.19
CA ILE A 57 -9.39 11.73 -13.66
C ILE A 57 -10.74 11.29 -14.26
N GLY A 58 -11.41 10.30 -13.66
CA GLY A 58 -12.72 9.85 -14.12
C GLY A 58 -13.79 10.93 -14.01
N ALA A 59 -13.80 11.68 -12.91
CA ALA A 59 -14.73 12.79 -12.71
C ALA A 59 -14.48 13.93 -13.71
N GLU A 60 -13.23 14.27 -13.96
CA GLU A 60 -12.84 15.28 -14.95
C GLU A 60 -13.27 14.88 -16.37
N LEU A 61 -13.04 13.62 -16.76
CA LEU A 61 -13.48 13.10 -18.04
C LEU A 61 -15.01 13.18 -18.20
N ASN A 62 -15.76 12.77 -17.18
CA ASN A 62 -17.22 12.86 -17.20
C ASN A 62 -17.70 14.31 -17.35
N PHE A 63 -17.06 15.25 -16.65
CA PHE A 63 -17.37 16.67 -16.79
C PHE A 63 -17.15 17.18 -18.22
N LEU A 64 -16.01 16.83 -18.83
CA LEU A 64 -15.69 17.22 -20.20
C LEU A 64 -16.65 16.62 -21.24
N LEU A 65 -17.09 15.37 -21.04
CA LEU A 65 -18.04 14.69 -21.94
C LEU A 65 -19.49 15.15 -21.76
N SER A 66 -19.83 15.73 -20.62
CA SER A 66 -21.18 16.27 -20.34
C SER A 66 -21.40 17.70 -20.85
N LYS A 67 -20.35 18.34 -21.38
CA LYS A 67 -20.40 19.62 -22.09
C LYS A 67 -20.59 19.41 -23.59
#